data_AF-A0A3A8I8I9-F1
#
_entry.id   AF-A0A3A8I8I9-F1
#
_cell.length_a   1.000
_cell.length_b   1.000
_cell.length_c   1.000
_cell.angle_alpha   90.00
_cell.angle_beta   90.00
_cell.angle_gamma   90.00
#
_symmetry.space_group_name_H-M   'P 1'
#
loop_
_entity.id
_entity.type
_entity.pdbx_description
1 polymer ?
#
loop_
_entity_poly.entity_id
_entity_poly.type
_entity_poly.pdbx_seq_one_letter_code
_entity_poly.pdbx_strand_id
1 'polypeptide(L)'
;MSQDRLQQSQSPGGPHHFLSRLVGGWEGVARTWFEPDKLGDESPITGTIRSVLDGRFVVHEYTSSLGGKPLSGLATLGHHLDGRHFTMSWVDSFHMGSDIMTLLGEAGVSDRFSVLGSYFTGETTPRWGWRVDIEQPDPDSLVITHFNIQPDEAPQKAIEIQYRRRA
;
A
#
# COMPACT_ATOMS: atom_id res chain seq x y z
N MET A 1 -17.50 -1.08 17.59
CA MET A 1 -16.27 -0.40 18.03
C MET A 1 -16.66 0.79 18.92
N SER A 2 -16.16 0.89 20.16
CA SER A 2 -16.41 2.07 21.02
C SER A 2 -15.61 3.27 20.51
N GLN A 3 -16.16 4.48 20.66
CA GLN A 3 -15.48 5.72 20.27
C GLN A 3 -14.15 5.91 21.00
N ASP A 4 -14.09 5.55 22.29
CA ASP A 4 -12.88 5.64 23.11
C ASP A 4 -11.70 4.85 22.54
N ARG A 5 -11.94 3.64 22.02
CA ARG A 5 -10.87 2.81 21.44
C ARG A 5 -10.32 3.41 20.14
N LEU A 6 -11.18 4.04 19.34
CA LEU A 6 -10.73 4.76 18.16
C LEU A 6 -9.87 5.97 18.57
N GLN A 7 -10.34 6.80 19.50
CA GLN A 7 -9.61 7.99 19.96
C GLN A 7 -8.25 7.63 20.55
N GLN A 8 -8.17 6.54 21.32
CA GLN A 8 -6.89 6.03 21.82
C GLN A 8 -5.95 5.63 20.67
N SER A 9 -6.47 4.92 19.66
CA SER A 9 -5.65 4.49 18.51
C SER A 9 -5.21 5.63 17.58
N GLN A 10 -5.84 6.80 17.69
CA GLN A 10 -5.47 8.04 17.00
C GLN A 10 -4.43 8.87 17.77
N SER A 11 -4.14 8.52 19.02
CA SER A 11 -3.09 9.16 19.81
C SER A 11 -1.69 8.76 19.32
N PRO A 12 -0.64 9.57 19.60
CA PRO A 12 0.72 9.28 19.17
C PRO A 12 1.16 7.85 19.50
N GLY A 13 1.71 7.16 18.50
CA GLY A 13 2.12 5.74 18.59
C GLY A 13 1.01 4.73 18.30
N GLY A 14 -0.24 5.15 18.12
CA GLY A 14 -1.33 4.28 17.71
C GLY A 14 -1.37 3.99 16.20
N PRO A 15 -2.09 2.94 15.76
CA PRO A 15 -2.15 2.57 14.35
C PRO A 15 -2.92 3.58 13.48
N HIS A 16 -3.97 4.23 14.00
CA HIS A 16 -4.65 5.29 13.23
C HIS A 16 -3.85 6.59 13.22
N HIS A 17 -3.03 6.83 14.25
CA HIS A 17 -2.02 7.89 14.20
C HIS A 17 -0.96 7.61 13.13
N PHE A 18 -0.50 6.36 12.96
CA PHE A 18 0.38 6.00 11.84
C PHE A 18 -0.25 6.38 10.49
N LEU A 19 -1.52 5.98 10.26
CA LEU A 19 -2.23 6.29 9.01
C LEU A 19 -2.39 7.80 8.80
N SER A 20 -2.69 8.57 9.85
CA SER A 20 -2.90 10.02 9.72
C SER A 20 -1.64 10.77 9.29
N ARG A 21 -0.44 10.29 9.65
CA ARG A 21 0.84 10.89 9.21
C ARG A 21 1.10 10.74 7.70
N LEU A 22 0.46 9.77 7.06
CA LEU A 22 0.56 9.56 5.61
C LEU A 22 -0.21 10.62 4.82
N VAL A 23 -1.19 11.30 5.44
CA VAL A 23 -2.05 12.28 4.77
C VAL A 23 -1.22 13.43 4.18
N GLY A 24 -1.49 13.76 2.92
CA GLY A 24 -0.78 14.81 2.20
C GLY A 24 -0.76 14.62 0.68
N GLY A 25 -0.19 15.60 -0.01
CA GLY A 25 0.20 15.49 -1.41
C GLY A 25 1.63 14.95 -1.51
N TRP A 26 1.86 14.06 -2.46
CA TRP A 26 3.11 13.35 -2.67
C TRP A 26 3.51 13.37 -4.14
N GLU A 27 4.80 13.43 -4.41
CA GLU A 27 5.41 13.30 -5.74
C GLU A 27 6.72 12.53 -5.64
N GLY A 28 7.10 11.83 -6.70
CA GLY A 28 8.30 11.00 -6.64
C GLY A 28 8.47 10.10 -7.84
N VAL A 29 9.09 8.95 -7.60
CA VAL A 29 9.44 7.98 -8.64
C VAL A 29 8.91 6.60 -8.28
N ALA A 30 8.22 5.97 -9.23
CA ALA A 30 7.86 4.57 -9.18
C ALA A 30 8.87 3.76 -10.00
N ARG A 31 9.38 2.68 -9.41
CA ARG A 31 10.27 1.71 -10.06
C ARG A 31 9.57 0.36 -10.09
N THR A 32 9.63 -0.31 -11.23
CA THR A 32 9.00 -1.62 -11.45
C THR A 32 10.03 -2.64 -11.89
N TRP A 33 9.96 -3.83 -11.31
CA TRP A 33 10.80 -4.98 -11.62
C TRP A 33 9.92 -6.12 -12.13
N PHE A 34 10.26 -6.64 -13.32
CA PHE A 34 9.63 -7.85 -13.88
C PHE A 34 10.45 -9.12 -13.60
N GLU A 35 11.75 -8.94 -13.33
CA GLU A 35 12.71 -9.97 -12.98
C GLU A 35 13.46 -9.51 -11.71
N PRO A 36 13.90 -10.44 -10.84
CA PRO A 36 14.72 -10.09 -9.68
C PRO A 36 15.93 -9.23 -10.07
N ASP A 37 16.17 -8.16 -9.31
CA ASP A 37 17.32 -7.26 -9.42
C ASP A 37 17.53 -6.56 -10.77
N LYS A 38 16.57 -6.64 -11.70
CA LYS A 38 16.63 -5.99 -13.02
C LYS A 38 15.49 -4.99 -13.17
N LEU A 39 15.84 -3.71 -13.10
CA LEU A 39 14.90 -2.61 -13.25
C LEU A 39 14.25 -2.66 -14.64
N GLY A 40 12.92 -2.79 -14.66
CA GLY A 40 12.13 -2.90 -15.89
C GLY A 40 11.55 -1.57 -16.35
N ASP A 41 11.11 -0.72 -15.42
CA ASP A 41 10.58 0.61 -15.70
C ASP A 41 10.87 1.56 -14.53
N GLU A 42 11.08 2.84 -14.86
CA GLU A 42 11.12 3.93 -13.90
C GLU A 42 10.29 5.09 -14.44
N SER A 43 9.30 5.53 -13.66
CA SER A 43 8.34 6.55 -14.09
C SER A 43 8.05 7.55 -12.96
N PRO A 44 7.88 8.86 -13.27
CA PRO A 44 7.36 9.81 -12.29
C PRO A 44 5.99 9.39 -11.77
N ILE A 45 5.73 9.66 -10.51
CA ILE A 45 4.45 9.34 -9.86
C ILE A 45 4.01 10.49 -8.97
N THR A 46 2.73 10.81 -9.02
CA THR A 46 2.08 11.76 -8.10
C THR A 46 0.97 11.05 -7.36
N GLY A 47 0.86 11.33 -6.05
CA GLY A 47 -0.12 10.71 -5.18
C GLY A 47 -0.76 11.72 -4.23
N THR A 48 -1.97 11.44 -3.79
CA THR A 48 -2.66 12.16 -2.72
C THR A 48 -3.17 11.14 -1.73
N ILE A 49 -2.89 11.36 -0.45
CA ILE A 49 -3.41 10.54 0.65
C ILE A 49 -4.35 11.42 1.47
N ARG A 50 -5.62 11.02 1.60
CA ARG A 50 -6.65 11.76 2.34
C ARG A 50 -7.25 10.92 3.44
N SER A 51 -7.51 11.54 4.60
CA SER A 51 -8.29 10.94 5.67
C SER A 51 -9.77 10.86 5.29
N VAL A 52 -10.44 9.77 5.64
CA VAL A 52 -11.88 9.59 5.42
C VAL A 52 -12.54 8.96 6.64
N LEU A 53 -13.85 9.20 6.77
CA LEU A 53 -14.69 8.64 7.84
C LEU A 53 -14.10 8.92 9.24
N ASP A 54 -13.82 10.19 9.53
CA ASP A 54 -13.28 10.68 10.81
C ASP A 54 -11.95 10.04 11.22
N GLY A 55 -11.06 9.80 10.25
CA GLY A 55 -9.73 9.23 10.50
C GLY A 55 -9.72 7.74 10.79
N ARG A 56 -10.78 7.03 10.39
CA ARG A 56 -10.83 5.55 10.42
C ARG A 56 -10.02 4.92 9.29
N PHE A 57 -9.97 5.61 8.15
CA PHE A 57 -9.25 5.15 6.98
C PHE A 57 -8.50 6.31 6.33
N VAL A 58 -7.50 5.96 5.52
CA VAL A 58 -6.93 6.86 4.53
C VAL A 58 -7.10 6.28 3.13
N VAL A 59 -7.30 7.14 2.15
CA VAL A 59 -7.39 6.78 0.74
C VAL A 59 -6.19 7.38 0.02
N HIS A 60 -5.40 6.53 -0.61
CA HIS A 60 -4.28 6.88 -1.47
C HIS A 60 -4.71 6.79 -2.93
N GLU A 61 -4.71 7.90 -3.65
CA GLU A 61 -5.00 8.00 -5.08
C GLU A 61 -3.73 8.46 -5.80
N TYR A 62 -3.34 7.79 -6.88
CA TYR A 62 -2.10 8.11 -7.59
C TYR A 62 -2.20 7.94 -9.10
N THR A 63 -1.30 8.65 -9.80
CA THR A 63 -1.12 8.55 -11.25
C THR A 63 0.37 8.46 -11.60
N SER A 64 0.70 7.64 -12.60
CA SER A 64 2.05 7.41 -13.11
C SER A 64 2.00 6.94 -14.57
N SER A 65 3.07 6.33 -15.05
CA SER A 65 3.14 5.57 -16.29
C SER A 65 3.84 4.24 -16.07
N LEU A 66 3.63 3.30 -16.99
CA LEU A 66 4.39 2.06 -17.08
C LEU A 66 4.63 1.75 -18.57
N GLY A 67 5.90 1.66 -18.99
CA GLY A 67 6.24 1.47 -20.40
C GLY A 67 5.68 2.59 -21.30
N GLY A 68 5.63 3.82 -20.78
CA GLY A 68 5.07 5.00 -21.47
C GLY A 68 3.54 5.06 -21.54
N LYS A 69 2.81 4.09 -20.98
CA LYS A 69 1.34 4.10 -20.94
C LYS A 69 0.85 4.69 -19.62
N PRO A 70 -0.22 5.51 -19.61
CA PRO A 70 -0.79 6.05 -18.37
C PRO A 70 -1.24 4.94 -17.41
N LEU A 71 -0.96 5.13 -16.12
CA LEU A 71 -1.37 4.26 -15.02
C LEU A 71 -2.02 5.09 -13.92
N SER A 72 -3.15 4.61 -13.39
CA SER A 72 -3.77 5.16 -12.19
C SER A 72 -4.09 4.05 -11.19
N GLY A 73 -4.11 4.39 -9.90
CA GLY A 73 -4.49 3.43 -8.87
C GLY A 73 -5.07 4.09 -7.63
N LEU A 74 -5.72 3.26 -6.82
CA LEU A 74 -6.37 3.65 -5.58
C LEU A 74 -6.16 2.56 -4.53
N ALA A 75 -5.79 2.99 -3.32
CA ALA A 75 -5.75 2.12 -2.15
C ALA A 75 -6.55 2.73 -0.99
N THR A 76 -7.36 1.93 -0.31
CA THR A 76 -7.95 2.30 0.98
C THR A 76 -7.23 1.54 2.07
N LEU A 77 -6.71 2.25 3.07
CA LEU A 77 -5.95 1.68 4.18
C LEU A 77 -6.70 1.93 5.48
N GLY A 78 -6.69 0.95 6.38
CA GLY A 78 -7.29 1.05 7.71
C GLY A 78 -6.59 0.15 8.71
N HIS A 79 -7.07 0.17 9.96
CA HIS A 79 -6.64 -0.77 10.98
C HIS A 79 -7.83 -1.34 11.76
N HIS A 80 -8.03 -2.65 11.72
CA HIS A 80 -9.08 -3.33 12.45
C HIS A 80 -8.71 -3.43 13.93
N LEU A 81 -9.42 -2.73 14.82
CA LEU A 81 -9.07 -2.71 16.25
C LEU A 81 -9.28 -4.05 16.96
N ASP A 82 -10.38 -4.77 16.71
CA ASP A 82 -10.61 -6.06 17.37
C ASP A 82 -9.71 -7.18 16.81
N GLY A 83 -9.57 -7.27 15.49
CA GLY A 83 -8.62 -8.15 14.81
C GLY A 83 -7.15 -7.77 14.96
N ARG A 84 -6.87 -6.56 15.46
CA ARG A 84 -5.53 -5.99 15.69
C ARG A 84 -4.59 -6.09 14.49
N HIS A 85 -5.05 -5.72 13.30
CA HIS A 85 -4.24 -5.75 12.09
C HIS A 85 -4.57 -4.59 11.17
N PHE A 86 -3.59 -4.17 10.36
CA PHE A 86 -3.82 -3.30 9.21
C PHE A 86 -4.63 -4.02 8.12
N THR A 87 -5.42 -3.25 7.38
CA THR A 87 -6.20 -3.74 6.24
C THR A 87 -6.00 -2.81 5.06
N MET A 88 -6.00 -3.37 3.85
CA MET A 88 -5.91 -2.60 2.62
C MET A 88 -6.82 -3.20 1.54
N SER A 89 -7.45 -2.34 0.75
CA SER A 89 -7.99 -2.71 -0.56
C SER A 89 -7.21 -1.96 -1.63
N TRP A 90 -6.86 -2.62 -2.73
CA TRP A 90 -6.10 -2.02 -3.83
C TRP A 90 -6.70 -2.36 -5.19
N VAL A 91 -6.76 -1.34 -6.04
CA VAL A 91 -7.16 -1.41 -7.44
C VAL A 91 -6.24 -0.51 -8.27
N ASP A 92 -6.03 -0.87 -9.53
CA ASP A 92 -5.31 -0.04 -10.48
C ASP A 92 -5.77 -0.30 -11.92
N SER A 93 -5.30 0.53 -12.85
CA SER A 93 -5.64 0.43 -14.27
C SER A 93 -4.78 -0.56 -15.05
N PHE A 94 -3.92 -1.35 -14.39
CA PHE A 94 -2.92 -2.19 -15.06
C PHE A 94 -2.83 -3.61 -14.50
N HIS A 95 -2.50 -3.77 -13.22
CA HIS A 95 -2.24 -5.08 -12.61
C HIS A 95 -3.51 -5.85 -12.28
N MET A 96 -4.53 -5.15 -11.76
CA MET A 96 -5.71 -5.78 -11.16
C MET A 96 -6.85 -6.06 -12.15
N GLY A 97 -6.78 -5.53 -13.39
CA GLY A 97 -7.87 -5.62 -14.36
C GLY A 97 -9.16 -5.00 -13.83
N SER A 98 -10.11 -5.82 -13.37
CA SER A 98 -11.35 -5.38 -12.72
C SER A 98 -11.61 -6.09 -11.39
N ASP A 99 -10.58 -6.68 -10.79
CA ASP A 99 -10.62 -7.29 -9.46
C ASP A 99 -10.19 -6.28 -8.37
N ILE A 100 -10.58 -6.55 -7.12
CA ILE A 100 -10.21 -5.76 -5.95
C ILE A 100 -9.35 -6.64 -5.04
N MET A 101 -8.06 -6.33 -4.93
CA MET A 101 -7.21 -7.06 -4.00
C MET A 101 -7.47 -6.59 -2.58
N THR A 102 -7.87 -7.51 -1.71
CA THR A 102 -7.91 -7.31 -0.26
C THR A 102 -6.63 -7.87 0.36
N LEU A 103 -6.00 -7.09 1.24
CA LEU A 103 -4.77 -7.43 1.93
C LEU A 103 -4.93 -7.22 3.43
N LEU A 104 -4.39 -8.15 4.22
CA LEU A 104 -4.46 -8.12 5.68
C LEU A 104 -3.05 -8.18 6.28
N GLY A 105 -2.85 -7.41 7.34
CA GLY A 105 -1.64 -7.47 8.16
C GLY A 105 -1.69 -8.61 9.17
N GLU A 106 -0.53 -8.89 9.76
CA GLU A 106 -0.43 -9.85 10.86
C GLU A 106 -1.16 -9.35 12.12
N ALA A 107 -1.94 -10.22 12.74
CA ALA A 107 -2.66 -9.88 13.96
C ALA A 107 -1.70 -9.62 15.14
N GLY A 108 -1.89 -8.49 15.83
CA GLY A 108 -1.05 -8.04 16.94
C GLY A 108 0.09 -7.10 16.52
N VAL A 109 0.31 -6.92 15.22
CA VAL A 109 1.30 -5.98 14.69
C VAL A 109 0.63 -4.64 14.37
N SER A 110 1.06 -3.59 15.05
CA SER A 110 0.49 -2.23 14.89
C SER A 110 1.54 -1.12 14.75
N ASP A 111 2.83 -1.47 14.80
CA ASP A 111 3.97 -0.56 14.74
C ASP A 111 4.58 -0.43 13.33
N ARG A 112 4.24 -1.36 12.43
CA ARG A 112 4.63 -1.37 11.01
C ARG A 112 3.43 -1.71 10.13
N PHE A 113 3.37 -1.09 8.95
CA PHE A 113 2.36 -1.42 7.95
C PHE A 113 2.95 -2.43 6.97
N SER A 114 2.50 -3.69 7.09
CA SER A 114 2.82 -4.78 6.16
C SER A 114 1.56 -5.61 6.00
N VAL A 115 1.05 -5.74 4.78
CA VAL A 115 -0.20 -6.43 4.48
C VAL A 115 -0.02 -7.39 3.32
N LEU A 116 -0.65 -8.56 3.41
CA LEU A 116 -0.56 -9.64 2.41
C LEU A 116 -1.94 -9.93 1.83
N GLY A 117 -2.01 -9.93 0.51
CA GLY A 117 -3.13 -10.42 -0.28
C GLY A 117 -2.69 -11.52 -1.24
N SER A 118 -3.55 -11.86 -2.18
CA SER A 118 -3.20 -12.77 -3.27
C SER A 118 -4.00 -12.44 -4.52
N TYR A 119 -3.49 -12.82 -5.69
CA TYR A 119 -4.11 -12.56 -6.98
C TYR A 119 -3.96 -13.76 -7.93
N PHE A 120 -4.75 -13.79 -8.99
CA PHE A 120 -4.70 -14.83 -10.00
C PHE A 120 -3.66 -14.49 -11.07
N THR A 121 -2.82 -15.46 -11.41
CA THR A 121 -1.92 -15.39 -12.57
C THR A 121 -2.47 -16.11 -13.80
N GLY A 122 -3.62 -16.77 -13.68
CA GLY A 122 -4.27 -17.60 -14.69
C GLY A 122 -5.36 -18.48 -14.07
N GLU A 123 -6.25 -19.04 -14.89
CA GLU A 123 -7.43 -19.79 -14.42
C GLU A 123 -7.06 -21.07 -13.65
N THR A 124 -5.96 -21.73 -14.05
CA THR A 124 -5.54 -23.04 -13.51
C THR A 124 -4.26 -22.95 -12.67
N THR A 125 -3.65 -21.77 -12.59
CA THR A 125 -2.41 -21.57 -11.83
C THR A 125 -2.72 -21.28 -10.37
N PRO A 126 -1.88 -21.72 -9.42
CA PRO A 126 -2.01 -21.30 -8.03
C PRO A 126 -1.98 -19.77 -7.90
N ARG A 127 -2.68 -19.24 -6.90
CA ARG A 127 -2.64 -17.80 -6.61
C ARG A 127 -1.24 -17.41 -6.12
N TRP A 128 -0.76 -16.27 -6.60
CA TRP A 128 0.45 -15.66 -6.08
C TRP A 128 0.10 -14.75 -4.91
N GLY A 129 1.00 -14.69 -3.93
CA GLY A 129 0.92 -13.72 -2.85
C GLY A 129 1.36 -12.34 -3.34
N TRP A 130 0.77 -11.30 -2.76
CA TRP A 130 1.17 -9.92 -2.99
C TRP A 130 1.28 -9.20 -1.65
N ARG A 131 2.49 -8.79 -1.27
CA ARG A 131 2.74 -8.05 -0.03
C ARG A 131 2.91 -6.57 -0.34
N VAL A 132 2.36 -5.70 0.50
CA VAL A 132 2.62 -4.27 0.47
C VAL A 132 3.16 -3.83 1.83
N ASP A 133 4.34 -3.21 1.81
CA ASP A 133 4.96 -2.60 2.96
C ASP A 133 4.93 -1.06 2.79
N ILE A 134 4.59 -0.33 3.85
CA ILE A 134 4.55 1.13 3.85
C ILE A 134 5.40 1.67 5.00
N GLU A 135 6.38 2.48 4.65
CA GLU A 135 7.33 3.08 5.59
C GLU A 135 7.35 4.60 5.41
N GLN A 136 7.35 5.31 6.54
CA GLN A 136 7.52 6.77 6.57
C GLN A 136 8.73 7.11 7.44
N PRO A 137 9.95 7.11 6.87
CA PRO A 137 11.19 7.32 7.63
C PRO A 137 11.25 8.70 8.31
N ASP A 138 10.67 9.71 7.67
CA ASP A 138 10.58 11.07 8.16
C ASP A 138 9.26 11.72 7.67
N PRO A 139 8.86 12.90 8.18
CA PRO A 139 7.58 13.52 7.82
C PRO A 139 7.38 13.75 6.31
N ASP A 140 8.46 13.90 5.54
CA ASP A 140 8.45 14.29 4.14
C ASP A 140 8.90 13.17 3.19
N SER A 141 9.13 11.97 3.71
CA SER A 141 9.52 10.77 2.94
C SER A 141 8.52 9.65 3.15
N LEU A 142 8.03 9.06 2.06
CA LEU A 142 7.16 7.89 2.09
C LEU A 142 7.68 6.85 1.09
N VAL A 143 7.89 5.63 1.56
CA VAL A 143 8.30 4.49 0.74
C VAL A 143 7.19 3.45 0.77
N ILE A 144 6.72 3.05 -0.40
CA ILE A 144 5.73 1.98 -0.56
C ILE A 144 6.37 0.90 -1.41
N THR A 145 6.49 -0.31 -0.89
CA THR A 145 7.10 -1.43 -1.59
C THR A 145 6.12 -2.57 -1.75
N HIS A 146 5.93 -3.00 -2.99
CA HIS A 146 5.10 -4.14 -3.34
C HIS A 146 5.99 -5.33 -3.69
N PHE A 147 5.60 -6.51 -3.25
CA PHE A 147 6.33 -7.75 -3.49
C PHE A 147 5.42 -8.80 -4.13
N ASN A 148 5.95 -9.49 -5.14
CA ASN A 148 5.40 -10.72 -5.68
C ASN A 148 5.90 -11.92 -4.89
N ILE A 149 5.02 -12.87 -4.60
CA ILE A 149 5.36 -14.10 -3.87
C ILE A 149 4.78 -15.27 -4.65
N GLN A 150 5.63 -15.97 -5.40
CA GLN A 150 5.23 -17.22 -6.03
C GLN A 150 4.98 -18.29 -4.95
N PRO A 151 4.15 -19.31 -5.22
CA PRO A 151 4.02 -20.45 -4.33
C PRO A 151 5.39 -21.04 -3.99
N ASP A 152 5.63 -21.25 -2.70
CA ASP A 152 6.86 -21.84 -2.16
C ASP A 152 8.16 -21.04 -2.42
N GLU A 153 8.07 -19.80 -2.90
CA GLU A 153 9.22 -18.91 -3.11
C GLU A 153 9.27 -17.75 -2.12
N ALA A 154 10.46 -17.17 -1.97
CA ALA A 154 10.65 -15.97 -1.17
C ALA A 154 10.06 -14.73 -1.87
N PRO A 155 9.62 -13.69 -1.12
CA PRO A 155 9.14 -12.45 -1.70
C PRO A 155 10.17 -11.77 -2.61
N GLN A 156 9.74 -11.40 -3.81
CA GLN A 156 10.52 -10.67 -4.81
C GLN A 156 9.95 -9.26 -4.95
N LYS A 157 10.82 -8.25 -4.94
CA LYS A 157 10.39 -6.85 -5.10
C LYS A 157 9.80 -6.66 -6.49
N ALA A 158 8.58 -6.13 -6.55
CA ALA A 158 7.85 -5.90 -7.80
C ALA A 158 7.72 -4.40 -8.11
N ILE A 159 7.35 -3.59 -7.11
CA ILE A 159 7.18 -2.15 -7.27
C ILE A 159 7.78 -1.46 -6.04
N GLU A 160 8.45 -0.33 -6.25
CA GLU A 160 8.89 0.57 -5.20
C GLU A 160 8.54 1.99 -5.58
N ILE A 161 7.78 2.65 -4.72
CA ILE A 161 7.44 4.05 -4.85
C ILE A 161 8.22 4.80 -3.79
N GLN A 162 9.07 5.72 -4.23
CA GLN A 162 9.76 6.66 -3.35
C GLN A 162 9.12 8.03 -3.53
N TYR A 163 8.37 8.44 -2.52
CA TYR A 163 7.67 9.72 -2.48
C TYR A 163 8.41 10.75 -1.61
N ARG A 164 8.32 12.00 -2.05
CA ARG A 164 8.54 13.20 -1.26
C ARG A 164 7.24 13.98 -1.13
N ARG A 165 7.05 14.59 0.04
CA ARG A 165 5.87 15.42 0.29
C ARG A 165 5.92 16.65 -0.63
N ARG A 166 4.79 16.97 -1.26
CA ARG A 166 4.62 18.19 -2.03
C ARG A 166 4.51 19.38 -1.08
N ALA A 167 5.25 20.44 -1.39
CA ALA A 167 5.23 21.71 -0.66
C ALA A 167 3.86 22.40 -0.74
#